data_AF-A0A4Z0EA44-F1
#
_entry.id   AF-A0A4Z0EA44-F1
#
_cell.length_a   1.000
_cell.length_b   1.000
_cell.length_c   1.000
_cell.angle_alpha   90.00
_cell.angle_beta   90.00
_cell.angle_gamma   90.00
#
_symmetry.space_group_name_H-M   'P 1'
#
loop_
_entity.id
_entity.type
_entity.pdbx_description
1 polymer ?
#
loop_
_entity_poly.entity_id
_entity_poly.type
_entity_poly.pdbx_seq_one_letter_code
_entity_poly.pdbx_strand_id
1 'polypeptide(L)'
;MNAATQFPTLADFGNDGRHVLVELIGASAWRSLDQALASLTVFAHPDAVQAVGARAVFRTIRGGPKGTILGDVMLDDNASPATAFEWATGLKRGADLQCNHLYSDARDPASYSDLRNICYTPTFIAKLTDSQREVVPDEHLSQLLRYRAFELHGYTGPRTSSLPPKPSGYDTLTWPDPIGGGATPKEVARTFRRRMARRPKDRLAKAARLVGWTFSDNSPDETVIYSGSQ
;
A
#
# COMPACT_ATOMS: atom_id res chain seq x y z
N MET A 1 -41.07 -28.22 17.69
CA MET A 1 -40.18 -27.32 18.44
C MET A 1 -38.99 -27.04 17.53
N ASN A 2 -38.86 -25.83 17.01
CA ASN A 2 -37.66 -25.46 16.26
C ASN A 2 -36.51 -25.36 17.26
N ALA A 3 -35.47 -26.16 17.07
CA ALA A 3 -34.21 -25.96 17.79
C ALA A 3 -33.77 -24.52 17.48
N ALA A 4 -33.64 -23.69 18.53
CA ALA A 4 -33.12 -22.35 18.36
C ALA A 4 -31.72 -22.48 17.76
N THR A 5 -31.51 -21.92 16.57
CA THR A 5 -30.17 -21.89 15.98
C THR A 5 -29.28 -21.07 16.90
N GLN A 6 -28.39 -21.75 17.63
CA GLN A 6 -27.40 -21.08 18.46
C GLN A 6 -26.28 -20.61 17.54
N PHE A 7 -26.08 -19.29 17.48
CA PHE A 7 -24.95 -18.71 16.76
C PHE A 7 -23.68 -18.88 17.62
N PRO A 8 -22.55 -19.31 17.03
CA PRO A 8 -21.29 -19.36 17.76
C PRO A 8 -20.86 -17.94 18.16
N THR A 9 -20.26 -17.84 19.32
CA THR A 9 -19.72 -16.63 19.93
C THR A 9 -18.20 -16.63 19.83
N LEU A 10 -17.57 -15.48 20.06
CA LEU A 10 -16.10 -15.38 20.07
C LEU A 10 -15.45 -16.35 21.09
N ALA A 11 -16.15 -16.68 22.19
CA ALA A 11 -15.67 -17.64 23.18
C ALA A 11 -15.57 -19.06 22.62
N ASP A 12 -16.47 -19.45 21.70
CA ASP A 12 -16.45 -20.76 21.04
C ASP A 12 -15.21 -20.92 20.14
N PHE A 13 -14.58 -19.81 19.74
CA PHE A 13 -13.31 -19.77 19.01
C PHE A 13 -12.10 -19.50 19.92
N GLY A 14 -12.24 -19.68 21.24
CA GLY A 14 -11.15 -19.44 22.20
C GLY A 14 -10.70 -17.97 22.27
N ASN A 15 -11.58 -17.03 21.88
CA ASN A 15 -11.26 -15.62 21.70
C ASN A 15 -10.20 -15.32 20.61
N ASP A 16 -10.03 -16.23 19.64
CA ASP A 16 -9.17 -16.03 18.49
C ASP A 16 -9.95 -15.47 17.29
N GLY A 17 -9.84 -14.16 17.08
CA GLY A 17 -10.47 -13.49 15.93
C GLY A 17 -9.91 -13.94 14.56
N ARG A 18 -8.67 -14.45 14.50
CA ARG A 18 -8.13 -15.01 13.25
C ARG A 18 -8.82 -16.32 12.93
N HIS A 19 -9.05 -17.17 13.92
CA HIS A 19 -9.77 -18.42 13.73
C HIS A 19 -11.20 -18.16 13.21
N VAL A 20 -11.92 -17.21 13.83
CA VAL A 20 -13.24 -16.75 13.35
C VAL A 20 -13.17 -16.34 11.87
N LEU A 21 -12.18 -15.52 11.50
CA LEU A 21 -12.05 -15.03 10.13
C LEU A 21 -11.73 -16.16 9.14
N VAL A 22 -10.87 -17.12 9.51
CA VAL A 22 -10.57 -18.30 8.68
C VAL A 22 -11.83 -19.12 8.43
N GLU A 23 -12.63 -19.39 9.45
CA GLU A 23 -13.88 -20.13 9.29
C GLU A 23 -14.88 -19.39 8.40
N LEU A 24 -15.08 -18.08 8.64
CA LEU A 24 -15.99 -17.26 7.84
C LEU A 24 -15.57 -17.22 6.36
N ILE A 25 -14.27 -17.09 6.09
CA ILE A 25 -13.74 -17.11 4.72
C ILE A 25 -13.86 -18.50 4.10
N GLY A 26 -13.61 -19.57 4.86
CA GLY A 26 -13.79 -20.95 4.40
C GLY A 26 -15.23 -21.27 3.99
N ALA A 27 -16.19 -20.74 4.74
CA ALA A 27 -17.61 -20.86 4.43
C ALA A 27 -18.07 -19.97 3.25
N SER A 28 -17.34 -18.90 2.95
CA SER A 28 -17.66 -17.95 1.89
C SER A 28 -17.35 -18.47 0.48
N ALA A 29 -17.65 -17.67 -0.55
CA ALA A 29 -17.27 -17.95 -1.93
C ALA A 29 -15.75 -17.94 -2.18
N TRP A 30 -14.96 -17.27 -1.33
CA TRP A 30 -13.50 -17.25 -1.45
C TRP A 30 -12.85 -18.57 -1.07
N ARG A 31 -13.47 -19.36 -0.17
CA ARG A 31 -13.02 -20.68 0.31
C ARG A 31 -11.67 -20.72 1.04
N SER A 32 -10.77 -19.76 0.82
CA SER A 32 -9.46 -19.68 1.46
C SER A 32 -9.03 -18.22 1.69
N LEU A 33 -8.15 -18.03 2.68
CA LEU A 33 -7.53 -16.73 2.92
C LEU A 33 -6.69 -16.26 1.73
N ASP A 34 -6.00 -17.16 1.05
CA ASP A 34 -5.17 -16.84 -0.12
C ASP A 34 -6.00 -16.25 -1.25
N GLN A 35 -7.15 -16.86 -1.55
CA GLN A 35 -8.05 -16.38 -2.59
C GLN A 35 -8.80 -15.11 -2.16
N ALA A 36 -9.18 -14.98 -0.89
CA ALA A 36 -9.72 -13.74 -0.35
C ALA A 36 -8.70 -12.60 -0.47
N LEU A 37 -7.46 -12.83 -0.06
CA LEU A 37 -6.37 -11.87 -0.17
C LEU A 37 -6.10 -11.52 -1.64
N ALA A 38 -5.97 -12.50 -2.52
CA ALA A 38 -5.69 -12.26 -3.94
C ALA A 38 -6.77 -11.42 -4.63
N SER A 39 -8.04 -11.82 -4.48
CA SER A 39 -9.16 -11.15 -5.15
C SER A 39 -9.52 -9.78 -4.57
N LEU A 40 -9.19 -9.53 -3.31
CA LEU A 40 -9.53 -8.28 -2.60
C LEU A 40 -8.34 -7.32 -2.46
N THR A 41 -7.15 -7.69 -2.95
CA THR A 41 -5.99 -6.80 -2.97
C THR A 41 -5.89 -6.04 -4.27
N VAL A 42 -5.69 -4.73 -4.17
CA VAL A 42 -5.50 -3.84 -5.31
C VAL A 42 -4.05 -3.39 -5.40
N PHE A 43 -3.44 -3.62 -6.57
CA PHE A 43 -2.10 -3.14 -6.92
C PHE A 43 -2.17 -2.00 -7.95
N ALA A 44 -1.08 -1.22 -8.03
CA ALA A 44 -0.93 -0.21 -9.07
C ALA A 44 -0.66 -0.90 -10.42
N HIS A 45 -1.24 -0.37 -11.49
CA HIS A 45 -0.95 -0.84 -12.85
C HIS A 45 0.50 -0.49 -13.24
N PRO A 46 1.20 -1.33 -14.03
CA PRO A 46 2.55 -1.03 -14.51
C PRO A 46 2.69 0.37 -15.11
N ASP A 47 1.73 0.83 -15.91
CA ASP A 47 1.72 2.20 -16.45
C ASP A 47 1.78 3.28 -15.37
N ALA A 48 1.02 3.15 -14.28
CA ALA A 48 1.04 4.12 -13.18
C ALA A 48 2.39 4.09 -12.43
N VAL A 49 2.99 2.91 -12.27
CA VAL A 49 4.33 2.73 -11.73
C VAL A 49 5.37 3.43 -12.62
N GLN A 50 5.30 3.24 -13.94
CA GLN A 50 6.22 3.87 -14.89
C GLN A 50 5.98 5.38 -14.99
N ALA A 51 4.74 5.84 -14.86
CA ALA A 51 4.39 7.25 -14.88
C ALA A 51 5.05 8.06 -13.74
N VAL A 52 5.35 7.40 -12.62
CA VAL A 52 6.12 7.98 -11.50
C VAL A 52 7.61 7.61 -11.53
N GLY A 53 8.08 7.01 -12.62
CA GLY A 53 9.49 6.65 -12.84
C GLY A 53 9.95 5.41 -12.08
N ALA A 54 9.03 4.52 -11.67
CA ALA A 54 9.31 3.30 -10.91
C ALA A 54 10.24 3.57 -9.71
N ARG A 55 9.89 4.58 -8.91
CA ARG A 55 10.59 4.99 -7.69
C ARG A 55 9.59 5.60 -6.70
N ALA A 56 10.01 5.76 -5.44
CA ALA A 56 9.24 6.49 -4.45
C ALA A 56 8.80 7.87 -4.96
N VAL A 57 7.53 8.18 -4.78
CA VAL A 57 6.92 9.42 -5.28
C VAL A 57 7.33 10.61 -4.44
N PHE A 58 7.29 10.46 -3.11
CA PHE A 58 7.66 11.47 -2.14
C PHE A 58 8.86 11.03 -1.31
N ARG A 59 9.72 11.98 -0.97
CA ARG A 59 10.84 11.75 -0.04
C ARG A 59 10.34 11.81 1.41
N THR A 60 9.61 10.78 1.80
CA THR A 60 9.03 10.67 3.14
C THR A 60 9.44 9.37 3.82
N ILE A 61 9.45 9.40 5.15
CA ILE A 61 9.65 8.22 5.99
C ILE A 61 8.68 8.24 7.16
N ARG A 62 8.39 7.08 7.75
CA ARG A 62 7.57 6.99 8.95
C ARG A 62 8.34 7.51 10.16
N GLY A 63 7.77 8.46 10.90
CA GLY A 63 8.48 9.02 12.06
C GLY A 63 7.66 9.97 12.94
N GLY A 64 8.42 10.72 13.75
CA GLY A 64 7.97 11.76 14.68
C GLY A 64 7.24 12.93 13.99
N PRO A 65 7.11 14.11 14.63
CA PRO A 65 6.03 15.07 14.33
C PRO A 65 5.77 15.23 12.83
N LYS A 66 4.55 14.85 12.42
CA LYS A 66 4.17 14.75 11.00
C LYS A 66 4.40 16.09 10.30
N GLY A 67 5.05 16.09 9.15
CA GLY A 67 5.39 17.31 8.42
C GLY A 67 6.71 17.97 8.83
N THR A 68 7.44 17.38 9.78
CA THR A 68 8.82 17.80 10.11
C THR A 68 9.79 17.35 9.02
N ILE A 69 10.67 18.24 8.59
CA ILE A 69 11.77 17.93 7.67
C ILE A 69 13.00 17.55 8.50
N LEU A 70 13.61 16.42 8.16
CA LEU A 70 14.87 15.94 8.74
C LEU A 70 15.87 15.73 7.61
N GLY A 71 16.77 16.69 7.39
CA GLY A 71 17.66 16.67 6.24
C GLY A 71 16.87 16.79 4.94
N ASP A 72 16.91 15.75 4.11
CA ASP A 72 16.29 15.69 2.78
C ASP A 72 15.04 14.79 2.72
N VAL A 73 14.47 14.46 3.87
CA VAL A 73 13.22 13.70 3.99
C VAL A 73 12.23 14.40 4.91
N MET A 74 10.93 14.17 4.68
CA MET A 74 9.88 14.60 5.60
C MET A 74 9.34 13.41 6.41
N LEU A 75 9.20 13.59 7.73
CA LEU A 75 8.56 12.64 8.61
C LEU A 75 7.05 12.62 8.38
N ASP A 76 6.49 11.44 8.22
CA ASP A 76 5.08 11.25 7.93
C ASP A 76 4.50 10.00 8.60
N ASP A 77 3.19 9.80 8.43
CA ASP A 77 2.52 8.52 8.63
C ASP A 77 2.26 7.82 7.28
N ASN A 78 1.27 6.92 7.22
CA ASN A 78 0.92 6.21 5.99
C ASN A 78 0.18 7.09 4.96
N ALA A 79 0.04 8.40 5.18
CA ALA A 79 -0.66 9.25 4.24
C ALA A 79 0.12 9.58 2.96
N SER A 80 1.44 9.77 3.00
CA SER A 80 2.22 9.96 1.76
C SER A 80 2.18 8.73 0.85
N PRO A 81 2.38 7.48 1.33
CA PRO A 81 2.21 6.29 0.50
C PRO A 81 0.80 6.13 -0.06
N ALA A 82 -0.23 6.29 0.80
CA ALA A 82 -1.62 6.23 0.40
C ALA A 82 -1.94 7.26 -0.69
N THR A 83 -1.48 8.49 -0.50
CA THR A 83 -1.69 9.58 -1.46
C THR A 83 -0.95 9.33 -2.77
N ALA A 84 0.29 8.87 -2.71
CA ALA A 84 1.07 8.51 -3.89
C ALA A 84 0.29 7.49 -4.75
N PHE A 85 -0.20 6.43 -4.13
CA PHE A 85 -0.97 5.40 -4.78
C PHE A 85 -2.29 5.93 -5.36
N GLU A 86 -3.12 6.59 -4.53
CA GLU A 86 -4.43 7.10 -4.94
C GLU A 86 -4.33 8.11 -6.09
N TRP A 87 -3.34 8.99 -6.06
CA TRP A 87 -3.23 10.05 -7.06
C TRP A 87 -2.58 9.57 -8.37
N ALA A 88 -1.69 8.58 -8.30
CA ALA A 88 -1.08 7.99 -9.49
C ALA A 88 -2.02 7.03 -10.21
N THR A 89 -2.81 6.25 -9.46
CA THR A 89 -3.72 5.24 -10.03
C THR A 89 -5.11 5.77 -10.31
N GLY A 90 -5.51 6.88 -9.66
CA GLY A 90 -6.88 7.38 -9.71
C GLY A 90 -7.86 6.65 -8.78
N LEU A 91 -7.36 5.72 -7.93
CA LEU A 91 -8.18 5.01 -6.94
C LEU A 91 -8.96 6.01 -6.08
N LYS A 92 -10.28 5.84 -6.04
CA LYS A 92 -11.17 6.52 -5.10
C LYS A 92 -11.35 5.60 -3.89
N ARG A 93 -10.58 5.84 -2.84
CA ARG A 93 -10.61 5.01 -1.63
C ARG A 93 -11.99 5.06 -0.98
N GLY A 94 -12.62 3.88 -0.86
CA GLY A 94 -13.84 3.67 -0.07
C GLY A 94 -13.56 3.57 1.43
N ALA A 95 -14.62 3.42 2.23
CA ALA A 95 -14.48 3.08 3.64
C ALA A 95 -13.74 1.74 3.81
N ASP A 96 -13.04 1.58 4.93
CA ASP A 96 -12.41 0.33 5.34
C ASP A 96 -11.40 -0.28 4.36
N LEU A 97 -10.68 0.58 3.65
CA LEU A 97 -9.49 0.23 2.87
C LEU A 97 -8.22 0.73 3.55
N GLN A 98 -7.28 -0.19 3.74
CA GLN A 98 -5.96 0.08 4.31
C GLN A 98 -4.89 0.05 3.21
N CYS A 99 -4.03 1.08 3.21
CA CYS A 99 -2.80 1.12 2.42
C CYS A 99 -1.71 0.34 3.19
N ASN A 100 -1.16 -0.70 2.57
CA ASN A 100 -0.18 -1.59 3.19
C ASN A 100 1.14 -1.56 2.44
N HIS A 101 2.24 -1.69 3.18
CA HIS A 101 3.57 -1.91 2.63
C HIS A 101 3.85 -3.41 2.52
N LEU A 102 4.43 -3.85 1.41
CA LEU A 102 4.78 -5.26 1.18
C LEU A 102 6.09 -5.64 1.88
N TYR A 103 7.03 -4.70 1.88
CA TYR A 103 8.32 -4.78 2.55
C TYR A 103 8.35 -3.73 3.66
N SER A 104 8.70 -4.18 4.86
CA SER A 104 8.77 -3.33 6.04
C SER A 104 10.07 -2.53 6.07
N ASP A 105 10.12 -1.43 5.35
CA ASP A 105 11.21 -0.46 5.49
C ASP A 105 10.64 0.95 5.62
N ALA A 106 10.04 1.20 6.78
CA ALA A 106 9.36 2.45 7.03
C ALA A 106 10.32 3.65 7.14
N ARG A 107 11.65 3.42 7.17
CA ARG A 107 12.68 4.44 7.29
C ARG A 107 13.51 4.63 6.03
N ASP A 108 13.23 3.89 4.96
CA ASP A 108 13.87 4.07 3.66
C ASP A 108 13.02 4.98 2.74
N PRO A 109 13.48 6.21 2.46
CA PRO A 109 12.74 7.12 1.58
C PRO A 109 12.64 6.63 0.14
N ALA A 110 13.48 5.68 -0.29
CA ALA A 110 13.44 5.12 -1.64
C ALA A 110 12.31 4.12 -1.85
N SER A 111 11.77 3.53 -0.78
CA SER A 111 10.74 2.48 -0.85
C SER A 111 9.44 2.84 -0.13
N TYR A 112 9.45 3.83 0.76
CA TYR A 112 8.28 4.14 1.60
C TYR A 112 7.05 4.57 0.80
N SER A 113 7.22 5.40 -0.24
CA SER A 113 6.14 5.85 -1.12
C SER A 113 6.24 5.27 -2.54
N ASP A 114 6.97 4.17 -2.71
CA ASP A 114 7.10 3.45 -3.97
C ASP A 114 5.84 2.63 -4.24
N LEU A 115 5.18 2.87 -5.37
CA LEU A 115 3.95 2.19 -5.74
C LEU A 115 4.10 0.67 -5.86
N ARG A 116 5.31 0.19 -6.17
CA ARG A 116 5.62 -1.25 -6.25
C ARG A 116 5.68 -1.92 -4.88
N ASN A 117 5.87 -1.13 -3.83
CA ASN A 117 5.90 -1.58 -2.44
C ASN A 117 4.55 -1.39 -1.73
N ILE A 118 3.50 -0.96 -2.43
CA ILE A 118 2.22 -0.57 -1.83
C ILE A 118 1.08 -1.34 -2.49
N CYS A 119 0.14 -1.79 -1.67
CA CYS A 119 -1.16 -2.27 -2.12
C CYS A 119 -2.28 -1.78 -1.20
N TYR A 120 -3.51 -1.89 -1.66
CA TYR A 120 -4.70 -1.68 -0.85
C TYR A 120 -5.42 -2.99 -0.58
N THR A 121 -5.85 -3.19 0.66
CA THR A 121 -6.71 -4.31 1.06
C THR A 121 -7.83 -3.83 1.98
N PRO A 122 -8.94 -4.58 2.11
CA PRO A 122 -9.91 -4.35 3.16
C PRO A 122 -9.27 -4.44 4.54
N THR A 123 -9.63 -3.53 5.45
CA THR A 123 -9.00 -3.41 6.79
C THR A 123 -9.04 -4.73 7.57
N PHE A 124 -10.12 -5.51 7.42
CA PHE A 124 -10.27 -6.80 8.09
C PHE A 124 -9.29 -7.88 7.59
N ILE A 125 -8.80 -7.77 6.34
CA ILE A 125 -7.73 -8.63 5.80
C ILE A 125 -6.36 -8.01 6.10
N ALA A 126 -6.22 -6.69 6.04
CA ALA A 126 -4.96 -5.98 6.25
C ALA A 126 -4.28 -6.33 7.59
N LYS A 127 -5.06 -6.55 8.64
CA LYS A 127 -4.50 -6.98 9.93
C LYS A 127 -3.82 -8.34 9.87
N LEU A 128 -4.27 -9.24 9.00
CA LEU A 128 -3.63 -10.54 8.78
C LEU A 128 -2.27 -10.42 8.10
N THR A 129 -2.01 -9.34 7.36
CA THR A 129 -0.71 -9.10 6.71
C THR A 129 0.27 -8.39 7.65
N ASP A 130 -0.22 -7.53 8.55
CA ASP A 130 0.62 -6.76 9.49
C ASP A 130 1.14 -7.59 10.69
N SER A 131 0.37 -8.58 11.15
CA SER A 131 0.59 -9.28 12.44
C SER A 131 1.28 -10.66 12.34
N GLN A 132 1.79 -11.04 11.16
CA GLN A 132 2.41 -12.37 10.97
C GLN A 132 3.80 -12.50 11.60
N ARG A 133 4.46 -11.38 11.91
CA ARG A 133 5.87 -11.33 12.30
C ARG A 133 6.20 -11.98 13.65
N GLU A 134 5.24 -12.11 14.56
CA GLU A 134 5.53 -12.52 15.94
C GLU A 134 5.22 -14.00 16.22
N VAL A 135 4.60 -14.75 15.29
CA VAL A 135 4.04 -16.07 15.66
C VAL A 135 4.28 -17.22 14.66
N VAL A 136 4.76 -17.04 13.42
CA VAL A 136 4.88 -18.21 12.51
C VAL A 136 6.09 -18.18 11.54
N PRO A 137 6.73 -19.34 11.30
CA PRO A 137 7.58 -19.63 10.15
C PRO A 137 6.90 -19.48 8.76
N ASP A 138 5.57 -19.29 8.73
CA ASP A 138 4.76 -19.22 7.51
C ASP A 138 4.47 -17.76 7.12
N GLU A 139 5.42 -17.10 6.47
CA GLU A 139 5.23 -15.78 5.84
C GLU A 139 4.28 -15.80 4.61
N HIS A 140 3.43 -16.83 4.47
CA HIS A 140 2.76 -17.19 3.23
C HIS A 140 1.94 -16.06 2.60
N LEU A 141 1.12 -15.35 3.38
CA LEU A 141 0.29 -14.26 2.84
C LEU A 141 1.12 -13.04 2.43
N SER A 142 2.15 -12.70 3.22
CA SER A 142 3.06 -11.60 2.87
C SER A 142 3.89 -11.96 1.62
N GLN A 143 4.32 -13.22 1.50
CA GLN A 143 5.00 -13.74 0.31
C GLN A 143 4.10 -13.72 -0.92
N LEU A 144 2.80 -14.01 -0.77
CA LEU A 144 1.82 -13.90 -1.84
C LEU A 144 1.76 -12.51 -2.44
N LEU A 145 1.68 -11.49 -1.59
CA LEU A 145 1.63 -10.10 -2.05
C LEU A 145 2.97 -9.64 -2.66
N ARG A 146 4.09 -10.05 -2.07
CA ARG A 146 5.44 -9.76 -2.61
C ARG A 146 5.64 -10.41 -3.98
N TYR A 147 5.24 -11.67 -4.14
CA TYR A 147 5.33 -12.35 -5.43
C TYR A 147 4.43 -11.71 -6.48
N ARG A 148 3.22 -11.27 -6.13
CA ARG A 148 2.35 -10.50 -7.04
C ARG A 148 3.00 -9.18 -7.47
N ALA A 149 3.63 -8.44 -6.56
CA ALA A 149 4.37 -7.23 -6.95
C ALA A 149 5.57 -7.53 -7.85
N PHE A 150 6.27 -8.64 -7.60
CA PHE A 150 7.33 -9.12 -8.49
C PHE A 150 6.78 -9.47 -9.89
N GLU A 151 5.69 -10.22 -9.97
CA GLU A 151 5.07 -10.60 -11.24
C GLU A 151 4.64 -9.35 -12.05
N LEU A 152 4.04 -8.36 -11.39
CA LEU A 152 3.56 -7.15 -12.04
C LEU A 152 4.67 -6.17 -12.44
N HIS A 153 5.76 -6.10 -11.67
CA HIS A 153 6.70 -4.98 -11.74
C HIS A 153 8.19 -5.37 -11.76
N GLY A 154 8.51 -6.65 -11.60
CA GLY A 154 9.87 -7.13 -11.34
C GLY A 154 10.45 -6.64 -10.00
N TYR A 155 9.61 -6.13 -9.09
CA TYR A 155 10.06 -5.53 -7.84
C TYR A 155 10.41 -6.60 -6.80
N THR A 156 11.64 -6.58 -6.31
CA THR A 156 12.12 -7.54 -5.29
C THR A 156 12.18 -6.96 -3.88
N GLY A 157 11.78 -5.70 -3.69
CA GLY A 157 11.88 -4.99 -2.41
C GLY A 157 13.02 -3.96 -2.39
N PRO A 158 13.18 -3.23 -1.26
CA PRO A 158 14.32 -2.33 -1.06
C PRO A 158 15.64 -3.13 -1.00
N ARG A 159 16.75 -2.46 -1.35
CA ARG A 159 18.16 -2.90 -1.25
C ARG A 159 18.41 -4.40 -0.99
N THR A 160 18.97 -5.11 -1.98
CA THR A 160 19.49 -6.49 -1.83
C THR A 160 18.48 -7.54 -1.34
N SER A 161 17.17 -7.27 -1.45
CA SER A 161 16.15 -8.27 -1.16
C SER A 161 16.21 -9.42 -2.17
N SER A 162 16.09 -10.65 -1.67
CA SER A 162 16.01 -11.84 -2.51
C SER A 162 14.74 -11.83 -3.36
N LEU A 163 14.83 -12.49 -4.51
CA LEU A 163 13.65 -12.78 -5.33
C LEU A 163 12.59 -13.47 -4.45
N PRO A 164 11.35 -12.95 -4.37
CA PRO A 164 10.31 -13.62 -3.59
C PRO A 164 10.01 -14.99 -4.22
N PRO A 165 9.99 -16.08 -3.43
CA PRO A 165 9.63 -17.39 -3.95
C PRO A 165 8.17 -17.40 -4.41
N LYS A 166 7.88 -18.12 -5.49
CA LYS A 166 6.51 -18.33 -5.94
C LYS A 166 5.74 -19.18 -4.91
N PRO A 167 4.65 -18.68 -4.30
CA PRO A 167 3.89 -19.48 -3.35
C PRO A 167 3.18 -20.65 -4.01
N SER A 168 3.00 -21.74 -3.25
CA SER A 168 2.22 -22.89 -3.71
C SER A 168 0.78 -22.48 -4.03
N GLY A 169 0.22 -22.98 -5.13
CA GLY A 169 -1.15 -22.67 -5.57
C GLY A 169 -1.35 -21.26 -6.13
N TYR A 170 -0.30 -20.44 -6.27
CA TYR A 170 -0.41 -19.07 -6.78
C TYR A 170 -1.16 -18.97 -8.12
N ASP A 171 -0.85 -19.88 -9.04
CA ASP A 171 -1.41 -19.88 -10.40
C ASP A 171 -2.91 -20.19 -10.44
N THR A 172 -3.48 -20.71 -9.36
CA THR A 172 -4.92 -20.98 -9.27
C THR A 172 -5.70 -19.80 -8.69
N LEU A 173 -5.01 -18.77 -8.19
CA LEU A 173 -5.65 -17.63 -7.56
C LEU A 173 -6.16 -16.63 -8.60
N THR A 174 -7.38 -16.14 -8.37
CA THR A 174 -7.93 -15.04 -9.15
C THR A 174 -7.52 -13.70 -8.55
N TRP A 175 -6.86 -12.88 -9.35
CA TRP A 175 -6.45 -11.51 -9.01
C TRP A 175 -7.30 -10.49 -9.78
N PRO A 176 -7.63 -9.35 -9.19
CA PRO A 176 -8.22 -8.25 -9.95
C PRO A 176 -7.17 -7.60 -10.86
N ASP A 177 -7.66 -6.93 -11.90
CA ASP A 177 -6.81 -6.07 -12.72
C ASP A 177 -6.22 -4.94 -11.87
N PRO A 178 -4.93 -4.61 -12.04
CA PRO A 178 -4.32 -3.52 -11.30
C PRO A 178 -4.84 -2.16 -11.82
N ILE A 179 -4.88 -1.14 -10.94
CA ILE A 179 -5.54 0.13 -11.22
C ILE A 179 -4.56 1.18 -11.75
N GLY A 180 -4.99 1.98 -12.72
CA GLY A 180 -4.20 3.06 -13.31
C GLY A 180 -3.62 2.75 -14.69
N GLY A 181 -4.24 1.83 -15.43
CA GLY A 181 -3.89 1.57 -16.84
C GLY A 181 -4.03 2.82 -17.70
N GLY A 182 -3.10 2.99 -18.65
CA GLY A 182 -3.02 4.16 -19.52
C GLY A 182 -2.46 5.42 -18.86
N ALA A 183 -2.02 5.37 -17.60
CA ALA A 183 -1.43 6.52 -16.93
C ALA A 183 -0.14 6.98 -17.61
N THR A 184 -0.02 8.28 -17.90
CA THR A 184 1.19 8.89 -18.46
C THR A 184 1.90 9.78 -17.44
N PRO A 185 3.23 9.94 -17.51
CA PRO A 185 3.97 10.83 -16.60
C PRO A 185 3.40 12.25 -16.55
N LYS A 186 3.03 12.81 -17.72
CA LYS A 186 2.48 14.17 -17.84
C LYS A 186 1.16 14.32 -17.08
N GLU A 187 0.27 13.33 -17.19
CA GLU A 187 -1.06 13.40 -16.60
C GLU A 187 -1.04 13.15 -15.09
N VAL A 188 -0.19 12.22 -14.65
CA VAL A 188 0.04 11.98 -13.22
C VAL A 188 0.67 13.23 -12.59
N ALA A 189 1.76 13.78 -13.16
CA ALA A 189 2.37 15.01 -12.67
C ALA A 189 1.37 16.18 -12.57
N ARG A 190 0.56 16.37 -13.62
CA ARG A 190 -0.52 17.38 -13.64
C ARG A 190 -1.54 17.15 -12.53
N THR A 191 -1.93 15.90 -12.28
CA THR A 191 -2.87 15.55 -11.22
C THR A 191 -2.32 15.88 -9.84
N PHE A 192 -1.07 15.51 -9.57
CA PHE A 192 -0.42 15.82 -8.30
C PHE A 192 -0.29 17.34 -8.09
N ARG A 193 0.25 18.09 -9.07
CA ARG A 193 0.39 19.55 -8.98
C ARG A 193 -0.95 20.23 -8.71
N ARG A 194 -2.00 19.85 -9.44
CA ARG A 194 -3.36 20.37 -9.24
C ARG A 194 -3.89 20.06 -7.83
N ARG A 195 -3.66 18.86 -7.30
CA ARG A 195 -4.16 18.47 -5.96
C ARG A 195 -3.38 19.20 -4.85
N MET A 196 -2.07 19.34 -4.97
CA MET A 196 -1.25 20.11 -4.02
C MET A 196 -1.62 21.60 -4.03
N ALA A 197 -1.83 22.20 -5.22
CA ALA A 197 -2.22 23.61 -5.33
C ALA A 197 -3.57 23.93 -4.65
N ARG A 198 -4.48 22.95 -4.55
CA ARG A 198 -5.76 23.10 -3.82
C ARG A 198 -5.60 23.06 -2.29
N ARG A 199 -4.46 22.59 -1.80
CA ARG A 199 -4.15 22.46 -0.37
C ARG A 199 -2.71 22.93 -0.11
N PRO A 200 -2.41 24.22 -0.30
CA PRO A 200 -1.04 24.73 -0.25
C PRO A 200 -0.41 24.70 1.16
N LYS A 201 -1.17 24.37 2.20
CA LYS A 201 -0.64 24.15 3.56
C LYS A 201 -0.44 22.65 3.88
N ASP A 202 -0.76 21.76 2.95
CA ASP A 202 -0.64 20.33 3.14
C ASP A 202 0.83 19.90 3.19
N ARG A 203 1.12 18.91 4.03
CA ARG A 203 2.46 18.34 4.21
C ARG A 203 3.07 17.80 2.90
N LEU A 204 2.28 17.30 1.96
CA LEU A 204 2.81 16.83 0.68
C LEU A 204 3.23 17.97 -0.24
N ALA A 205 2.49 19.09 -0.19
CA ALA A 205 2.92 20.32 -0.85
C ALA A 205 4.22 20.84 -0.21
N LYS A 206 4.32 20.78 1.13
CA LYS A 206 5.57 21.07 1.86
C LYS A 206 6.72 20.17 1.40
N ALA A 207 6.51 18.86 1.38
CA ALA A 207 7.53 17.89 1.00
C ALA A 207 8.03 18.12 -0.44
N ALA A 208 7.12 18.19 -1.40
CA ALA A 208 7.49 18.42 -2.80
C ALA A 208 8.24 19.75 -2.99
N ARG A 209 7.81 20.83 -2.31
CA ARG A 209 8.46 22.14 -2.40
C ARG A 209 9.84 22.20 -1.74
N LEU A 210 10.02 21.55 -0.59
CA LEU A 210 11.21 21.76 0.26
C LEU A 210 12.23 20.63 0.22
N VAL A 211 11.80 19.37 -0.01
CA VAL A 211 12.71 18.21 -0.07
C VAL A 211 12.70 17.52 -1.44
N GLY A 212 11.64 17.71 -2.22
CA GLY A 212 11.51 17.15 -3.55
C GLY A 212 10.69 15.87 -3.63
N TRP A 213 10.50 15.43 -4.87
CA TRP A 213 9.61 14.33 -5.23
C TRP A 213 9.97 13.82 -6.63
N THR A 214 9.35 12.73 -7.08
CA THR A 214 9.74 12.07 -8.33
C THR A 214 9.69 12.97 -9.58
N PHE A 215 8.81 13.96 -9.63
CA PHE A 215 8.65 14.85 -10.79
C PHE A 215 9.61 16.06 -10.79
N SER A 216 10.47 16.16 -9.80
CA SER A 216 11.57 17.12 -9.70
C SER A 216 12.91 16.44 -9.47
N ASP A 217 13.02 15.17 -9.85
CA ASP A 217 14.21 14.33 -9.63
C ASP A 217 14.72 14.39 -8.19
N ASN A 218 13.77 14.31 -7.23
CA ASN A 218 14.05 14.32 -5.79
C ASN A 218 14.76 15.58 -5.28
N SER A 219 14.66 16.68 -6.03
CA SER A 219 15.12 18.02 -5.64
C SER A 219 13.95 18.93 -5.29
N PRO A 220 14.13 19.97 -4.45
CA PRO A 220 13.07 20.94 -4.14
C PRO A 220 12.39 21.48 -5.40
N ASP A 221 11.05 21.41 -5.48
CA ASP A 221 10.28 21.86 -6.66
C ASP A 221 9.66 23.24 -6.44
N GLU A 222 10.26 24.27 -7.03
CA GLU A 222 9.79 25.65 -6.87
C GLU A 222 8.43 25.94 -7.48
N THR A 223 7.98 25.08 -8.39
CA THR A 223 6.68 25.21 -9.05
C THR A 223 5.53 24.74 -8.16
N VAL A 224 5.81 24.07 -7.04
CA VAL A 224 4.80 23.63 -6.07
C VAL A 224 4.49 24.77 -5.10
N ILE A 225 3.22 25.19 -5.08
CA ILE A 225 2.75 26.23 -4.16
C ILE A 225 2.64 25.66 -2.75
N TYR A 226 3.47 26.16 -1.84
CA TYR A 226 3.37 25.92 -0.40
C TYR A 226 3.28 27.26 0.35
N SER A 227 2.27 27.40 1.21
CA SER A 227 1.98 28.64 1.95
C SER A 227 1.94 28.41 3.47
N GLY A 228 2.50 27.30 3.95
CA GLY A 228 2.65 27.04 5.38
C GLY A 228 3.99 27.57 5.91
N SER A 229 4.18 27.53 7.23
CA SER A 229 5.48 27.81 7.84
C SER A 229 6.49 26.73 7.47
N GLN A 230 7.77 27.11 7.34
CA GLN A 230 8.86 26.15 7.16
C GLN A 230 8.96 25.22 8.38
#